data_AF-A0A7S0Q538-F1
#
_entry.id   AF-A0A7S0Q538-F1
#
_cell.length_a   1.000
_cell.length_b   1.000
_cell.length_c   1.000
_cell.angle_alpha   90.00
_cell.angle_beta   90.00
_cell.angle_gamma   90.00
#
_symmetry.space_group_name_H-M   'P 1'
#
loop_
_entity.id
_entity.type
_entity.pdbx_description
1 polymer ?
#
loop_
_entity_poly.entity_id
_entity_poly.type
_entity_poly.pdbx_seq_one_letter_code
_entity_poly.pdbx_strand_id
1 'polypeptide(L)'
;RALRFGRNTLAEAREALDVASTCEPEEYEDDLPEFKDDSPESDESSGDEQMPSKRARLNERQCPFLSEDELREKWLDLTLELGDSIETKALEDARTLKTQALEDALNYLTYTGEVFIACSLVYIDPQFVTDLVAPLLDHTLDETLGAEGASTQATREKSLIEYARGQRCNVDELRDALKTLVRDGKLCEELLSFLWRRLDVGVYRERVLQMLQQSGLLFPAEGSVQPRRRWMLPVRMPQARPDEVARWWPARKLQVGWSQLRATYSLVERIPAGVIERAVASLEDMGSMRIYWRFGAFVIVSSGGADQHALLHSSTSDCLVGSQVHAEVRGTSIPHLRVLLARLCGKVDQILDDFRGLLPSRWRLACPQCLTAGRWDDAEHWPLAEVVESQACRECGVTVSLPTNHCELLIFVCSPEISRLPNARPEAEDVREVMKGQGVVEIKDGGTAQELRQQLLAVPTRHFLFSGHADARDPSGVGHTLGFTRPGGGLELVRREDISSVMGRHSATAHSGVCLELVFLNGCSSDGLGRDVIAAGVSTVVCWRTPVLDPAARLFAKAFFEAIARKYEYRRSFAEAVSALRLETHVDPTGTAKPAYQLCGPASSQVTQFSLPRPCGEPMLIDACGDYLVDLVP
;
A
#
# COMPACT_ATOMS: atom_id res chain seq x y z
N ARG A 1 -22.60 25.56 23.25
CA ARG A 1 -23.03 24.63 22.17
C ARG A 1 -21.85 23.84 21.62
N ALA A 2 -20.78 24.48 21.11
CA ALA A 2 -19.53 23.79 20.73
C ALA A 2 -18.94 22.89 21.84
N LEU A 3 -18.89 23.37 23.10
CA LEU A 3 -18.46 22.55 24.26
C LEU A 3 -19.41 21.39 24.63
N ARG A 4 -20.69 21.45 24.25
CA ARG A 4 -21.65 20.35 24.44
C ARG A 4 -21.52 19.32 23.31
N PHE A 5 -21.34 19.81 22.08
CA PHE A 5 -21.05 18.99 20.91
C PHE A 5 -19.75 18.20 21.12
N GLY A 6 -18.64 18.87 21.46
CA GLY A 6 -17.36 18.19 21.70
C GLY A 6 -17.35 17.21 22.89
N ARG A 7 -18.19 17.41 23.92
CA ARG A 7 -18.36 16.42 25.01
C ARG A 7 -19.14 15.20 24.57
N ASN A 8 -20.17 15.38 23.74
CA ASN A 8 -20.91 14.27 23.16
C ASN A 8 -20.04 13.51 22.17
N THR A 9 -19.29 14.21 21.32
CA THR A 9 -18.35 13.60 20.36
C THR A 9 -17.25 12.81 21.05
N LEU A 10 -16.68 13.29 22.17
CA LEU A 10 -15.67 12.54 22.91
C LEU A 10 -16.27 11.29 23.60
N ALA A 11 -17.50 11.40 24.11
CA ALA A 11 -18.20 10.27 24.72
C ALA A 11 -18.58 9.23 23.67
N GLU A 12 -19.12 9.67 22.54
CA GLU A 12 -19.38 8.84 21.36
C GLU A 12 -18.09 8.18 20.88
N ALA A 13 -16.97 8.92 20.79
CA ALA A 13 -15.70 8.36 20.32
C ALA A 13 -15.17 7.29 21.28
N ARG A 14 -15.36 7.48 22.59
CA ARG A 14 -15.04 6.46 23.60
C ARG A 14 -15.96 5.25 23.50
N GLU A 15 -17.25 5.46 23.33
CA GLU A 15 -18.22 4.39 23.13
C GLU A 15 -17.91 3.61 21.84
N ALA A 16 -17.54 4.31 20.77
CA ALA A 16 -17.10 3.68 19.54
C ALA A 16 -15.80 2.92 19.70
N LEU A 17 -14.84 3.42 20.48
CA LEU A 17 -13.64 2.65 20.82
C LEU A 17 -13.98 1.43 21.67
N ASP A 18 -14.89 1.54 22.63
CA ASP A 18 -15.33 0.42 23.47
C ASP A 18 -16.02 -0.66 22.63
N VAL A 19 -16.99 -0.28 21.79
CA VAL A 19 -17.68 -1.19 20.83
C VAL A 19 -16.70 -1.73 19.79
N ALA A 20 -15.78 -0.89 19.30
CA ALA A 20 -14.83 -1.32 18.30
C ALA A 20 -13.79 -2.29 18.85
N SER A 21 -13.41 -2.13 20.11
CA SER A 21 -12.52 -3.04 20.80
C SER A 21 -13.19 -4.39 21.05
N THR A 22 -14.52 -4.50 21.17
CA THR A 22 -15.15 -5.82 21.26
C THR A 22 -15.01 -6.57 19.93
N CYS A 23 -14.25 -7.69 19.94
CA CYS A 23 -14.14 -8.58 18.79
C CYS A 23 -15.33 -9.55 18.76
N GLU A 24 -15.97 -9.67 17.60
CA GLU A 24 -16.73 -10.88 17.31
C GLU A 24 -15.74 -12.05 17.14
N PRO A 25 -15.99 -13.22 17.76
CA PRO A 25 -15.15 -14.38 17.54
C PRO A 25 -15.22 -14.79 16.07
N GLU A 26 -14.10 -14.73 15.35
CA GLU A 26 -13.99 -15.42 14.08
C GLU A 26 -14.22 -16.90 14.33
N GLU A 27 -15.26 -17.49 13.72
CA GLU A 27 -15.49 -18.93 13.71
C GLU A 27 -14.35 -19.61 12.94
N TYR A 28 -13.24 -19.86 13.63
CA TYR A 28 -12.21 -20.76 13.14
C TYR A 28 -12.70 -22.19 13.38
N GLU A 29 -13.20 -22.84 12.33
CA GLU A 29 -13.42 -24.29 12.32
C GLU A 29 -12.05 -24.98 12.47
N ASP A 30 -11.68 -25.28 13.71
CA ASP A 30 -10.53 -26.12 14.03
C ASP A 30 -10.88 -27.56 13.60
N ASP A 31 -10.48 -27.93 12.37
CA ASP A 31 -10.44 -29.31 11.87
C ASP A 31 -9.39 -30.12 12.67
N LEU A 32 -9.61 -30.30 13.96
CA LEU A 32 -8.87 -31.25 14.77
C LEU A 32 -9.50 -32.64 14.59
N PRO A 33 -8.73 -33.66 14.20
CA PRO A 33 -9.25 -35.01 14.09
C PRO A 33 -9.70 -35.49 15.47
N GLU A 34 -10.99 -35.79 15.61
CA GLU A 34 -11.55 -36.46 16.78
C GLU A 34 -10.78 -37.76 17.05
N PHE A 35 -9.93 -37.75 18.07
CA PHE A 35 -9.43 -38.98 18.66
C PHE A 35 -10.57 -39.63 19.43
N LYS A 36 -11.15 -40.68 18.83
CA LYS A 36 -12.06 -41.59 19.52
C LYS A 36 -11.31 -42.33 20.62
N ASP A 37 -11.60 -41.97 21.85
CA ASP A 37 -11.17 -42.70 23.04
C ASP A 37 -12.19 -43.82 23.28
N ASP A 38 -11.83 -45.05 22.90
CA ASP A 38 -12.62 -46.25 23.17
C ASP A 38 -12.46 -46.63 24.65
N SER A 39 -13.40 -46.22 25.49
CA SER A 39 -13.58 -46.78 26.84
C SER A 39 -15.03 -47.17 27.07
N PRO A 40 -15.30 -48.37 27.63
CA PRO A 40 -16.64 -48.92 27.69
C PRO A 40 -17.47 -48.32 28.82
N GLU A 41 -18.70 -47.99 28.44
CA GLU A 41 -19.94 -47.83 29.19
C GLU A 41 -19.91 -48.20 30.68
N SER A 42 -20.27 -47.22 31.51
CA SER A 42 -21.11 -47.50 32.69
C SER A 42 -22.25 -46.48 32.73
N ASP A 43 -23.46 -47.03 32.61
CA ASP A 43 -24.73 -46.40 32.91
C ASP A 43 -24.72 -45.80 34.31
N GLU A 44 -25.11 -44.54 34.46
CA GLU A 44 -25.96 -44.13 35.56
C GLU A 44 -26.68 -42.80 35.28
N SER A 45 -28.00 -42.88 35.33
CA SER A 45 -28.96 -41.79 35.19
C SER A 45 -28.98 -40.89 36.41
N SER A 46 -28.93 -39.58 36.23
CA SER A 46 -29.74 -38.64 37.02
C SER A 46 -29.78 -37.27 36.35
N GLY A 47 -30.98 -36.71 36.29
CA GLY A 47 -31.25 -35.41 35.68
C GLY A 47 -30.74 -34.27 36.53
N ASP A 48 -30.24 -33.24 35.86
CA ASP A 48 -30.10 -31.90 36.42
C ASP A 48 -30.49 -30.87 35.35
N GLU A 49 -31.24 -29.89 35.82
CA GLU A 49 -31.81 -28.77 35.07
C GLU A 49 -30.75 -28.06 34.23
N GLN A 50 -31.07 -27.84 32.95
CA GLN A 50 -30.30 -26.98 32.06
C GLN A 50 -30.37 -25.52 32.55
N MET A 51 -29.47 -25.17 33.46
CA MET A 51 -28.93 -23.82 33.55
C MET A 51 -28.19 -23.54 32.23
N PRO A 52 -28.42 -22.41 31.56
CA PRO A 52 -27.63 -22.03 30.39
C PRO A 52 -26.17 -22.02 30.82
N SER A 53 -25.40 -22.91 30.19
CA SER A 53 -24.02 -23.16 30.58
C SER A 53 -23.27 -21.84 30.64
N LYS A 54 -22.49 -21.65 31.72
CA LYS A 54 -21.46 -20.60 31.86
C LYS A 54 -20.41 -20.59 30.72
N ARG A 55 -20.58 -21.45 29.71
CA ARG A 55 -19.72 -21.63 28.53
C ARG A 55 -20.00 -20.63 27.40
N ALA A 56 -21.09 -19.85 27.48
CA ALA A 56 -21.42 -18.80 26.50
C ALA A 56 -20.99 -17.38 26.93
N ARG A 57 -20.25 -17.24 28.04
CA ARG A 57 -19.47 -16.02 28.31
C ARG A 57 -18.01 -16.30 27.99
N LEU A 58 -17.72 -16.62 26.72
CA LEU A 58 -16.40 -16.31 26.20
C LEU A 58 -16.29 -14.79 26.33
N ASN A 59 -15.46 -14.35 27.28
CA ASN A 59 -15.23 -12.96 27.60
C ASN A 59 -15.04 -12.20 26.28
N GLU A 60 -15.93 -11.26 25.96
CA GLU A 60 -15.70 -10.20 24.97
C GLU A 60 -14.43 -9.48 25.41
N ARG A 61 -13.30 -9.95 24.90
CA ARG A 61 -12.01 -9.35 25.21
C ARG A 61 -11.85 -8.16 24.28
N GLN A 62 -11.61 -7.00 24.89
CA GLN A 62 -11.30 -5.79 24.15
C GLN A 62 -9.99 -5.99 23.38
N CYS A 63 -10.04 -5.80 22.07
CA CYS A 63 -8.92 -5.73 21.16
C CYS A 63 -8.10 -4.47 21.52
N PRO A 64 -6.81 -4.61 21.86
CA PRO A 64 -6.02 -3.50 22.37
C PRO A 64 -5.61 -2.48 21.29
N PHE A 65 -5.92 -2.74 20.02
CA PHE A 65 -5.66 -1.86 18.88
C PHE A 65 -6.63 -2.12 17.73
N LEU A 66 -6.74 -1.18 16.80
CA LEU A 66 -7.53 -1.23 15.57
C LEU A 66 -6.78 -0.53 14.43
N SER A 67 -7.11 -0.83 13.18
CA SER A 67 -6.72 0.07 12.08
C SER A 67 -7.56 1.35 12.11
N GLU A 68 -7.02 2.44 11.56
CA GLU A 68 -7.80 3.68 11.40
C GLU A 68 -9.06 3.46 10.56
N ASP A 69 -8.98 2.61 9.53
CA ASP A 69 -10.12 2.28 8.67
C ASP A 69 -11.20 1.49 9.42
N GLU A 70 -10.80 0.45 10.17
CA GLU A 70 -11.72 -0.32 11.03
C GLU A 70 -12.44 0.60 12.03
N LEU A 71 -11.71 1.54 12.63
CA LEU A 71 -12.29 2.50 13.56
C LEU A 71 -13.24 3.47 12.85
N ARG A 72 -12.88 3.95 11.65
CA ARG A 72 -13.73 4.84 10.84
C ARG A 72 -15.03 4.14 10.42
N GLU A 73 -14.95 2.89 9.99
CA GLU A 73 -16.13 2.08 9.63
C GLU A 73 -17.06 1.92 10.82
N LYS A 74 -16.54 1.48 11.97
CA LYS A 74 -17.34 1.29 13.19
C LYS A 74 -17.91 2.61 13.73
N TRP A 75 -17.16 3.70 13.64
CA TRP A 75 -17.65 5.05 13.97
C TRP A 75 -18.83 5.46 13.08
N LEU A 76 -18.72 5.20 11.77
CA LEU A 76 -19.79 5.51 10.83
C LEU A 76 -21.04 4.67 11.13
N ASP A 77 -20.89 3.38 11.41
CA ASP A 77 -22.01 2.49 11.75
C ASP A 77 -22.75 2.97 13.01
N LEU A 78 -22.03 3.23 14.10
CA LEU A 78 -22.61 3.74 15.35
C LEU A 78 -23.32 5.08 15.16
N THR A 79 -22.71 6.00 14.43
CA THR A 79 -23.32 7.31 14.22
C THR A 79 -24.49 7.26 13.23
N LEU A 80 -24.59 6.23 12.37
CA LEU A 80 -25.73 6.00 11.50
C LEU A 80 -26.91 5.39 12.27
N GLU A 81 -26.64 4.45 13.19
CA GLU A 81 -27.67 3.90 14.08
C GLU A 81 -28.34 4.97 14.96
N LEU A 82 -27.59 6.00 15.35
CA LEU A 82 -28.09 7.12 16.15
C LEU A 82 -28.87 8.17 15.34
N GLY A 83 -28.86 8.10 14.00
CA GLY A 83 -29.39 9.13 13.11
C GLY A 83 -30.58 8.69 12.27
N ASP A 84 -31.78 8.73 12.83
CA ASP A 84 -33.02 8.50 12.06
C ASP A 84 -33.23 9.58 10.97
N SER A 85 -33.40 9.11 9.73
CA SER A 85 -33.88 9.82 8.52
C SER A 85 -33.15 11.11 8.10
N ILE A 86 -31.96 10.98 7.52
CA ILE A 86 -31.29 12.09 6.82
C ILE A 86 -31.34 11.87 5.30
N GLU A 87 -31.78 12.88 4.54
CA GLU A 87 -31.79 12.86 3.07
C GLU A 87 -30.37 12.68 2.48
N THR A 88 -30.25 12.05 1.32
CA THR A 88 -28.99 11.58 0.71
C THR A 88 -27.90 12.64 0.55
N LYS A 89 -28.24 13.91 0.28
CA LYS A 89 -27.24 14.99 0.16
C LYS A 89 -26.76 15.49 1.52
N ALA A 90 -27.64 15.50 2.52
CA ALA A 90 -27.26 15.80 3.91
C ALA A 90 -26.42 14.67 4.53
N LEU A 91 -26.49 13.45 3.97
CA LEU A 91 -25.70 12.31 4.40
C LEU A 91 -24.20 12.47 4.10
N GLU A 92 -23.81 13.04 2.95
CA GLU A 92 -22.40 13.25 2.58
C GLU A 92 -21.74 14.36 3.42
N ASP A 93 -22.44 15.48 3.60
CA ASP A 93 -22.00 16.55 4.49
C ASP A 93 -21.90 16.06 5.94
N ALA A 94 -22.86 15.23 6.38
CA ALA A 94 -22.84 14.60 7.69
C ALA A 94 -21.67 13.60 7.84
N ARG A 95 -21.37 12.80 6.80
CA ARG A 95 -20.20 11.90 6.81
C ARG A 95 -18.92 12.67 6.95
N THR A 96 -18.71 13.72 6.17
CA THR A 96 -17.51 14.57 6.25
C THR A 96 -17.36 15.19 7.64
N LEU A 97 -18.45 15.73 8.20
CA LEU A 97 -18.45 16.32 9.53
C LEU A 97 -18.15 15.28 10.62
N LYS A 98 -18.72 14.07 10.50
CA LYS A 98 -18.49 12.95 11.44
C LYS A 98 -17.05 12.44 11.35
N THR A 99 -16.46 12.39 10.17
CA THR A 99 -15.05 12.02 9.98
C THR A 99 -14.12 13.03 10.64
N GLN A 100 -14.37 14.33 10.44
CA GLN A 100 -13.61 15.39 11.12
C GLN A 100 -13.75 15.30 12.65
N ALA A 101 -14.96 15.01 13.13
CA ALA A 101 -15.23 14.86 14.56
C ALA A 101 -14.46 13.69 15.19
N LEU A 102 -14.35 12.55 14.48
CA LEU A 102 -13.52 11.42 14.88
C LEU A 102 -12.03 11.82 14.94
N GLU A 103 -11.53 12.51 13.90
CA GLU A 103 -10.14 12.95 13.86
C GLU A 103 -9.79 13.92 14.99
N ASP A 104 -10.68 14.86 15.30
CA ASP A 104 -10.52 15.78 16.42
C ASP A 104 -10.50 15.02 17.76
N ALA A 105 -11.38 14.03 17.94
CA ALA A 105 -11.41 13.20 19.13
C ALA A 105 -10.15 12.34 19.28
N LEU A 106 -9.70 11.69 18.19
CA LEU A 106 -8.47 10.90 18.14
C LEU A 106 -7.23 11.73 18.44
N ASN A 107 -7.13 12.93 17.86
CA ASN A 107 -6.08 13.88 18.17
C ASN A 107 -6.10 14.23 19.67
N TYR A 108 -7.27 14.52 20.24
CA TYR A 108 -7.40 14.81 21.67
C TYR A 108 -6.96 13.63 22.55
N LEU A 109 -7.42 12.41 22.26
CA LEU A 109 -7.05 11.19 23.02
C LEU A 109 -5.55 10.88 22.90
N THR A 110 -4.96 11.18 21.74
CA THR A 110 -3.51 11.09 21.54
C THR A 110 -2.76 12.11 22.38
N TYR A 111 -3.25 13.35 22.45
CA TYR A 111 -2.65 14.39 23.30
C TYR A 111 -2.75 14.08 24.80
N THR A 112 -3.79 13.39 25.25
CA THR A 112 -3.92 12.95 26.66
C THR A 112 -3.15 11.67 26.96
N GLY A 113 -2.65 10.98 25.94
CA GLY A 113 -1.98 9.67 26.08
C GLY A 113 -2.93 8.53 26.43
N GLU A 114 -4.24 8.71 26.23
CA GLU A 114 -5.23 7.64 26.40
C GLU A 114 -5.16 6.65 25.22
N VAL A 115 -4.86 7.17 24.03
CA VAL A 115 -4.66 6.40 22.80
C VAL A 115 -3.32 6.80 22.21
N PHE A 116 -2.70 5.90 21.46
CA PHE A 116 -1.56 6.23 20.62
C PHE A 116 -1.93 5.93 19.16
N ILE A 117 -1.51 6.77 18.22
CA ILE A 117 -1.76 6.57 16.78
C ILE A 117 -0.43 6.58 16.06
N ALA A 118 -0.14 5.53 15.31
CA ALA A 118 1.03 5.46 14.45
C ALA A 118 0.81 4.44 13.33
N CYS A 119 1.31 4.74 12.13
CA CYS A 119 1.27 3.81 11.00
C CYS A 119 -0.15 3.34 10.64
N SER A 120 -1.12 4.26 10.68
CA SER A 120 -2.55 3.97 10.44
C SER A 120 -3.16 2.96 11.43
N LEU A 121 -2.57 2.81 12.61
CA LEU A 121 -3.07 1.98 13.71
C LEU A 121 -3.40 2.86 14.92
N VAL A 122 -4.53 2.56 15.55
CA VAL A 122 -5.05 3.19 16.76
C VAL A 122 -4.88 2.21 17.92
N TYR A 123 -3.95 2.51 18.82
CA TYR A 123 -3.63 1.70 19.98
C TYR A 123 -4.46 2.16 21.18
N ILE A 124 -5.46 1.36 21.55
CA ILE A 124 -6.44 1.66 22.61
C ILE A 124 -5.85 1.39 23.99
N ASP A 125 -4.98 0.39 24.11
CA ASP A 125 -4.22 0.09 25.32
C ASP A 125 -2.71 0.26 25.07
N PRO A 126 -2.14 1.46 25.32
CA PRO A 126 -0.71 1.70 25.19
C PRO A 126 0.16 0.83 26.11
N GLN A 127 -0.38 0.36 27.24
CA GLN A 127 0.36 -0.50 28.16
C GLN A 127 0.53 -1.89 27.56
N PHE A 128 -0.51 -2.46 26.95
CA PHE A 128 -0.42 -3.72 26.22
C PHE A 128 0.68 -3.69 25.15
N VAL A 129 0.74 -2.61 24.36
CA VAL A 129 1.77 -2.44 23.32
C VAL A 129 3.16 -2.36 23.93
N THR A 130 3.30 -1.63 25.05
CA THR A 130 4.56 -1.52 25.78
C THR A 130 5.02 -2.89 26.27
N ASP A 131 4.12 -3.67 26.87
CA ASP A 131 4.43 -5.00 27.38
C ASP A 131 4.74 -5.99 26.26
N LEU A 132 4.16 -5.77 25.07
CA LEU A 132 4.42 -6.55 23.87
C LEU A 132 5.80 -6.28 23.27
N VAL A 133 6.17 -4.99 23.17
CA VAL A 133 7.40 -4.54 22.51
C VAL A 133 8.61 -4.60 23.45
N ALA A 134 8.45 -4.29 24.73
CA ALA A 134 9.56 -4.20 25.69
C ALA A 134 10.41 -5.49 25.76
N PRO A 135 9.85 -6.71 25.79
CA PRO A 135 10.65 -7.94 25.78
C PRO A 135 11.49 -8.11 24.52
N LEU A 136 11.06 -7.57 23.38
CA LEU A 136 11.80 -7.61 22.12
C LEU A 136 12.98 -6.62 22.14
N LEU A 137 12.82 -5.51 22.86
CA LEU A 137 13.79 -4.40 22.94
C LEU A 137 14.68 -4.42 24.19
N ASP A 138 14.53 -5.41 25.07
CA ASP A 138 15.28 -5.54 26.31
C ASP A 138 16.81 -5.65 26.09
N HIS A 139 17.55 -4.54 26.21
CA HIS A 139 19.00 -4.48 26.04
C HIS A 139 19.77 -5.46 26.93
N THR A 140 19.21 -5.86 28.07
CA THR A 140 19.88 -6.80 28.98
C THR A 140 19.94 -8.23 28.40
N LEU A 141 19.20 -8.53 27.32
CA LEU A 141 19.38 -9.77 26.56
C LEU A 141 20.82 -9.90 26.01
N ASP A 142 21.46 -8.77 25.70
CA ASP A 142 22.83 -8.72 25.18
C ASP A 142 23.83 -9.08 26.29
N GLU A 143 23.62 -8.57 27.50
CA GLU A 143 24.42 -8.87 28.70
C GLU A 143 24.34 -10.34 29.12
N THR A 144 23.21 -11.00 28.84
CA THR A 144 22.98 -12.40 29.21
C THR A 144 23.87 -13.38 28.42
N LEU A 145 24.42 -12.93 27.29
CA LEU A 145 25.39 -13.67 26.47
C LEU A 145 26.85 -13.27 26.76
N GLY A 146 27.07 -12.16 27.48
CA GLY A 146 28.37 -11.70 27.94
C GLY A 146 28.76 -12.30 29.30
N ALA A 147 30.06 -12.47 29.54
CA ALA A 147 30.58 -13.23 30.70
C ALA A 147 30.55 -12.49 32.06
N GLU A 148 30.02 -11.27 32.16
CA GLU A 148 30.32 -10.38 33.30
C GLU A 148 29.19 -10.19 34.34
N GLY A 149 28.05 -10.87 34.22
CA GLY A 149 26.91 -10.72 35.14
C GLY A 149 26.29 -12.04 35.64
N ALA A 150 26.92 -12.72 36.60
CA ALA A 150 26.53 -14.08 37.03
C ALA A 150 25.12 -14.21 37.66
N SER A 151 24.56 -13.16 38.28
CA SER A 151 23.31 -13.25 39.05
C SER A 151 22.03 -13.09 38.21
N THR A 152 22.02 -12.15 37.26
CA THR A 152 20.90 -11.93 36.31
C THR A 152 20.82 -13.04 35.27
N GLN A 153 21.96 -13.56 34.83
CA GLN A 153 22.03 -14.67 33.88
C GLN A 153 21.40 -15.96 34.43
N ALA A 154 21.72 -16.34 35.67
CA ALA A 154 21.19 -17.54 36.31
C ALA A 154 19.66 -17.51 36.47
N THR A 155 19.09 -16.34 36.79
CA THR A 155 17.64 -16.17 36.97
C THR A 155 16.87 -16.32 35.64
N ARG A 156 17.44 -15.80 34.55
CA ARG A 156 16.85 -15.93 33.21
C ARG A 156 17.00 -17.32 32.64
N GLU A 157 18.17 -17.93 32.78
CA GLU A 157 18.39 -19.30 32.34
C GLU A 157 17.44 -20.26 33.06
N LYS A 158 17.24 -20.07 34.37
CA LYS A 158 16.23 -20.80 35.13
C LYS A 158 14.82 -20.58 34.56
N SER A 159 14.43 -19.34 34.26
CA SER A 159 13.12 -19.03 33.66
C SER A 159 12.93 -19.67 32.28
N LEU A 160 13.99 -19.72 31.46
CA LEU A 160 13.98 -20.34 30.13
C LEU A 160 13.85 -21.86 30.24
N ILE A 161 14.59 -22.49 31.16
CA ILE A 161 14.49 -23.94 31.46
C ILE A 161 13.08 -24.29 31.98
N GLU A 162 12.53 -23.50 32.89
CA GLU A 162 11.18 -23.71 33.43
C GLU A 162 10.11 -23.61 32.35
N TYR A 163 10.18 -22.58 31.50
CA TYR A 163 9.26 -22.43 30.37
C TYR A 163 9.36 -23.60 29.38
N ALA A 164 10.59 -23.98 29.00
CA ALA A 164 10.82 -25.07 28.06
C ALA A 164 10.27 -26.41 28.56
N ARG A 165 10.45 -26.69 29.86
CA ARG A 165 9.86 -27.88 30.51
C ARG A 165 8.33 -27.84 30.49
N GLY A 166 7.72 -26.67 30.74
CA GLY A 166 6.27 -26.51 30.73
C GLY A 166 5.64 -26.68 29.34
N GLN A 167 6.29 -26.17 28.30
CA GLN A 167 5.80 -26.21 26.91
C GLN A 167 6.32 -27.40 26.10
N ARG A 168 7.08 -28.30 26.73
CA ARG A 168 7.74 -29.46 26.07
C ARG A 168 8.59 -29.07 24.86
N CYS A 169 9.20 -27.88 24.88
CA CYS A 169 10.11 -27.44 23.81
C CYS A 169 11.58 -27.61 24.22
N ASN A 170 12.48 -27.62 23.23
CA ASN A 170 13.90 -27.81 23.47
C ASN A 170 14.55 -26.51 24.01
N VAL A 171 15.14 -26.59 25.21
CA VAL A 171 15.87 -25.48 25.85
C VAL A 171 16.99 -24.95 24.95
N ASP A 172 17.70 -25.84 24.28
CA ASP A 172 18.85 -25.47 23.45
C ASP A 172 18.38 -24.72 22.19
N GLU A 173 17.27 -25.11 21.59
CA GLU A 173 16.66 -24.40 20.45
C GLU A 173 16.22 -22.98 20.85
N LEU A 174 15.57 -22.81 22.01
CA LEU A 174 15.20 -21.48 22.52
C LEU A 174 16.44 -20.62 22.84
N ARG A 175 17.48 -21.23 23.41
CA ARG A 175 18.74 -20.54 23.70
C ARG A 175 19.40 -20.06 22.40
N ASP A 176 19.40 -20.89 21.36
CA ASP A 176 19.96 -20.54 20.06
C ASP A 176 19.12 -19.52 19.30
N ALA A 177 17.79 -19.57 19.41
CA ALA A 177 16.90 -18.53 18.92
C ALA A 177 17.19 -17.17 19.61
N LEU A 178 17.38 -17.16 20.93
CA LEU A 178 17.73 -15.96 21.67
C LEU A 178 19.09 -15.38 21.25
N LYS A 179 20.11 -16.24 21.09
CA LYS A 179 21.41 -15.85 20.56
C LYS A 179 21.31 -15.23 19.16
N THR A 180 20.46 -15.81 18.31
CA THR A 180 20.25 -15.32 16.94
C THR A 180 19.53 -13.97 16.93
N LEU A 181 18.57 -13.75 17.84
CA LEU A 181 17.92 -12.45 18.03
C LEU A 181 18.92 -11.38 18.45
N VAL A 182 19.75 -11.66 19.46
CA VAL A 182 20.74 -10.69 19.97
C VAL A 182 21.82 -10.38 18.94
N ARG A 183 22.35 -11.42 18.26
CA ARG A 183 23.46 -11.25 17.32
C ARG A 183 23.04 -10.66 15.99
N ASP A 184 21.95 -11.14 15.42
CA ASP A 184 21.56 -10.86 14.02
C ASP A 184 20.28 -10.03 13.91
N GLY A 185 19.60 -9.76 15.04
CA GLY A 185 18.26 -9.17 15.02
C GLY A 185 17.18 -10.12 14.50
N LYS A 186 17.43 -11.43 14.43
CA LYS A 186 16.49 -12.42 13.88
C LYS A 186 15.61 -13.02 14.97
N LEU A 187 14.31 -12.75 14.88
CA LEU A 187 13.28 -13.25 15.77
C LEU A 187 12.66 -14.54 15.20
N CYS A 188 12.65 -15.61 15.99
CA CYS A 188 11.99 -16.87 15.66
C CYS A 188 10.62 -16.99 16.35
N GLU A 189 9.69 -17.70 15.73
CA GLU A 189 8.31 -17.88 16.21
C GLU A 189 8.23 -18.58 17.58
N GLU A 190 9.13 -19.52 17.84
CA GLU A 190 9.23 -20.24 19.10
C GLU A 190 9.61 -19.31 20.26
N LEU A 191 10.43 -18.30 19.96
CA LEU A 191 10.90 -17.33 20.95
C LEU A 191 9.80 -16.34 21.35
N LEU A 192 8.87 -16.01 20.43
CA LEU A 192 7.74 -15.13 20.73
C LEU A 192 6.85 -15.69 21.83
N SER A 193 6.52 -16.98 21.78
CA SER A 193 5.72 -17.64 22.81
C SER A 193 6.39 -17.54 24.19
N PHE A 194 7.74 -17.59 24.23
CA PHE A 194 8.50 -17.39 25.46
C PHE A 194 8.48 -15.92 25.92
N LEU A 195 8.77 -14.97 25.02
CA LEU A 195 8.83 -13.55 25.34
C LEU A 195 7.48 -13.00 25.80
N TRP A 196 6.40 -13.47 25.18
CA TRP A 196 5.03 -13.09 25.48
C TRP A 196 4.31 -14.07 26.41
N ARG A 197 5.02 -14.97 27.11
CA ARG A 197 4.40 -15.98 28.00
C ARG A 197 3.52 -15.42 29.13
N ARG A 198 3.67 -14.12 29.44
CA ARG A 198 2.90 -13.40 30.45
C ARG A 198 1.75 -12.59 29.84
N LEU A 199 1.69 -12.54 28.52
CA LEU A 199 0.68 -11.82 27.75
C LEU A 199 -0.30 -12.83 27.18
N ASP A 200 -1.58 -12.48 27.21
CA ASP A 200 -2.65 -13.30 26.64
C ASP A 200 -2.85 -12.96 25.16
N VAL A 201 -1.79 -13.17 24.36
CA VAL A 201 -1.78 -12.84 22.92
C VAL A 201 -2.48 -13.92 22.09
N GLY A 202 -2.88 -15.05 22.68
CA GLY A 202 -3.26 -16.27 21.95
C GLY A 202 -4.27 -16.05 20.83
N VAL A 203 -5.36 -15.33 21.12
CA VAL A 203 -6.43 -15.03 20.15
C VAL A 203 -6.02 -13.96 19.13
N TYR A 204 -5.09 -13.08 19.48
CA TYR A 204 -4.72 -11.90 18.67
C TYR A 204 -3.36 -12.03 17.99
N ARG A 205 -2.70 -13.19 18.07
CA ARG A 205 -1.29 -13.35 17.71
C ARG A 205 -0.98 -12.90 16.29
N GLU A 206 -1.80 -13.30 15.32
CA GLU A 206 -1.59 -12.93 13.92
C GLU A 206 -1.87 -11.44 13.68
N ARG A 207 -2.96 -10.87 14.22
CA ARG A 207 -3.23 -9.42 14.14
C ARG A 207 -2.11 -8.60 14.78
N VAL A 208 -1.58 -9.05 15.92
CA VAL A 208 -0.43 -8.41 16.59
C VAL A 208 0.82 -8.44 15.71
N LEU A 209 1.10 -9.57 15.06
CA LEU A 209 2.24 -9.67 14.16
C LEU A 209 2.08 -8.77 12.94
N GLN A 210 0.89 -8.71 12.35
CA GLN A 210 0.56 -7.78 11.27
C GLN A 210 0.72 -6.32 11.71
N MET A 211 0.21 -5.98 12.89
CA MET A 211 0.36 -4.65 13.49
C MET A 211 1.84 -4.27 13.65
N LEU A 212 2.68 -5.17 14.20
CA LEU A 212 4.13 -4.93 14.32
C LEU A 212 4.85 -4.81 12.96
N GLN A 213 4.34 -5.48 11.93
CA GLN A 213 4.86 -5.36 10.56
C GLN A 213 4.49 -4.02 9.93
N GLN A 214 3.21 -3.62 10.03
CA GLN A 214 2.71 -2.34 9.56
C GLN A 214 3.41 -1.17 10.26
N SER A 215 3.73 -1.34 11.55
CA SER A 215 4.48 -0.32 12.30
C SER A 215 5.97 -0.24 11.93
N GLY A 216 6.49 -1.21 11.18
CA GLY A 216 7.90 -1.32 10.83
C GLY A 216 8.80 -1.74 12.00
N LEU A 217 8.24 -2.27 13.09
CA LEU A 217 9.00 -2.78 14.23
C LEU A 217 9.64 -4.14 13.92
N LEU A 218 9.04 -4.90 13.01
CA LEU A 218 9.59 -6.13 12.47
C LEU A 218 9.17 -6.34 11.03
N PHE A 219 9.86 -7.20 10.30
CA PHE A 219 9.45 -7.61 8.94
C PHE A 219 9.86 -9.05 8.66
N PRO A 220 9.21 -9.77 7.73
CA PRO A 220 9.57 -11.15 7.41
C PRO A 220 11.05 -11.31 7.03
N ALA A 221 11.72 -12.32 7.58
CA ALA A 221 13.07 -12.68 7.17
C ALA A 221 13.04 -13.44 5.83
N GLU A 222 14.10 -13.28 5.03
CA GLU A 222 14.22 -13.96 3.72
C GLU A 222 14.13 -15.49 3.87
N GLY A 223 13.30 -16.12 3.03
CA GLY A 223 13.06 -17.57 3.06
C GLY A 223 12.20 -18.06 4.24
N SER A 224 11.52 -17.16 4.96
CA SER A 224 10.55 -17.52 6.00
C SER A 224 9.33 -18.22 5.38
N VAL A 225 9.24 -19.54 5.54
CA VAL A 225 8.08 -20.36 5.16
C VAL A 225 7.54 -21.07 6.41
N GLN A 226 6.23 -21.29 6.48
CA GLN A 226 5.65 -22.14 7.52
C GLN A 226 6.28 -23.55 7.50
N PRO A 227 6.50 -24.20 8.65
CA PRO A 227 6.01 -23.83 10.00
C PRO A 227 6.99 -22.99 10.84
N ARG A 228 8.16 -22.60 10.32
CA ARG A 228 9.21 -21.89 11.08
C ARG A 228 9.33 -20.45 10.60
N ARG A 229 8.32 -19.63 10.92
CA ARG A 229 8.34 -18.22 10.54
C ARG A 229 9.45 -17.49 11.30
N ARG A 230 10.11 -16.58 10.58
CA ARG A 230 11.20 -15.77 11.11
C ARG A 230 11.00 -14.33 10.69
N TRP A 231 11.38 -13.43 11.57
CA TRP A 231 11.31 -12.00 11.34
C TRP A 231 12.65 -11.34 11.64
N MET A 232 12.86 -10.20 11.03
CA MET A 232 13.96 -9.29 11.32
C MET A 232 13.44 -8.17 12.22
N LEU A 233 14.19 -7.84 13.26
CA LEU A 233 13.94 -6.72 14.17
C LEU A 233 15.00 -5.63 13.88
N PRO A 234 14.67 -4.56 13.11
CA PRO A 234 15.67 -3.60 12.63
C PRO A 234 16.53 -2.99 13.74
N VAL A 235 15.92 -2.67 14.88
CA VAL A 235 16.59 -2.06 16.04
C VAL A 235 17.63 -2.97 16.71
N ARG A 236 17.53 -4.30 16.51
CA ARG A 236 18.45 -5.32 17.02
C ARG A 236 19.46 -5.80 15.99
N MET A 237 19.36 -5.34 14.75
CA MET A 237 20.34 -5.72 13.75
C MET A 237 21.74 -5.19 14.13
N PRO A 238 22.80 -5.83 13.60
CA PRO A 238 24.15 -5.31 13.73
C PRO A 238 24.23 -3.83 13.34
N GLN A 239 24.97 -3.03 14.12
CA GLN A 239 25.20 -1.63 13.79
C GLN A 239 26.14 -1.46 12.59
N ALA A 240 27.17 -2.31 12.53
CA ALA A 240 28.16 -2.29 11.47
C ALA A 240 27.54 -2.75 10.15
N ARG A 241 27.87 -2.03 9.08
CA ARG A 241 27.55 -2.46 7.71
C ARG A 241 28.24 -3.80 7.44
N PRO A 242 27.52 -4.84 6.97
CA PRO A 242 28.12 -6.12 6.62
C PRO A 242 29.16 -5.97 5.49
N ASP A 243 30.29 -6.67 5.61
CA ASP A 243 31.38 -6.63 4.63
C ASP A 243 30.94 -7.06 3.23
N GLU A 244 29.92 -7.93 3.15
CA GLU A 244 29.34 -8.37 1.88
C GLU A 244 28.79 -7.21 1.04
N VAL A 245 28.28 -6.15 1.68
CA VAL A 245 27.79 -4.95 0.98
C VAL A 245 28.91 -4.30 0.17
N ALA A 246 30.17 -4.36 0.63
CA ALA A 246 31.31 -3.78 -0.10
C ALA A 246 31.57 -4.47 -1.44
N ARG A 247 31.17 -5.74 -1.61
CA ARG A 247 31.28 -6.47 -2.89
C ARG A 247 30.33 -5.89 -3.93
N TRP A 248 29.11 -5.55 -3.51
CA TRP A 248 28.04 -5.06 -4.38
C TRP A 248 28.02 -3.53 -4.51
N TRP A 249 28.50 -2.83 -3.48
CA TRP A 249 28.52 -1.37 -3.37
C TRP A 249 29.90 -0.85 -2.97
N PRO A 250 30.90 -0.93 -3.87
CA PRO A 250 32.20 -0.35 -3.60
C PRO A 250 32.09 1.17 -3.44
N ALA A 251 32.66 1.72 -2.37
CA ALA A 251 32.44 3.11 -1.96
C ALA A 251 32.88 4.15 -3.01
N ARG A 252 34.00 3.90 -3.68
CA ARG A 252 34.65 4.83 -4.62
C ARG A 252 34.84 4.24 -6.02
N LYS A 253 33.97 3.30 -6.41
CA LYS A 253 34.03 2.67 -7.73
C LYS A 253 32.63 2.45 -8.26
N LEU A 254 32.45 2.73 -9.54
CA LEU A 254 31.23 2.42 -10.29
C LEU A 254 31.58 1.35 -11.33
N GLN A 255 30.63 0.46 -11.63
CA GLN A 255 30.81 -0.51 -12.71
C GLN A 255 30.82 0.22 -14.06
N VAL A 256 31.49 -0.34 -15.06
CA VAL A 256 31.56 0.28 -16.40
C VAL A 256 30.16 0.33 -17.00
N GLY A 257 29.78 1.50 -17.51
CA GLY A 257 28.45 1.75 -18.09
C GLY A 257 27.34 1.99 -17.07
N TRP A 258 27.64 1.93 -15.77
CA TRP A 258 26.68 2.26 -14.73
C TRP A 258 26.68 3.76 -14.43
N SER A 259 25.55 4.25 -13.97
CA SER A 259 25.32 5.59 -13.41
C SER A 259 24.97 5.47 -11.93
N GLN A 260 25.14 6.56 -11.18
CA GLN A 260 24.73 6.66 -9.77
C GLN A 260 23.88 7.91 -9.57
N LEU A 261 22.75 7.76 -8.86
CA LEU A 261 22.03 8.88 -8.27
C LEU A 261 22.10 8.78 -6.74
N ARG A 262 22.21 9.92 -6.07
CA ARG A 262 22.24 10.01 -4.60
C ARG A 262 21.39 11.18 -4.16
N ALA A 263 20.40 10.93 -3.32
CA ALA A 263 19.68 11.95 -2.59
C ALA A 263 20.06 11.90 -1.11
N THR A 264 20.24 13.07 -0.51
CA THR A 264 20.55 13.20 0.92
C THR A 264 19.47 14.04 1.59
N TYR A 265 18.90 13.50 2.66
CA TYR A 265 18.02 14.22 3.57
C TYR A 265 18.84 14.66 4.77
N SER A 266 18.86 15.97 5.07
CA SER A 266 19.58 16.51 6.24
C SER A 266 18.59 16.97 7.31
N LEU A 267 18.70 16.41 8.51
CA LEU A 267 18.02 16.92 9.69
C LEU A 267 18.93 17.90 10.43
N VAL A 268 18.36 18.99 10.93
CA VAL A 268 19.12 20.02 11.68
C VAL A 268 19.68 19.45 12.98
N GLU A 269 18.95 18.51 13.59
CA GLU A 269 19.34 17.85 14.84
C GLU A 269 19.74 16.38 14.59
N ARG A 270 19.02 15.48 15.26
CA ARG A 270 19.21 14.04 15.18
C ARG A 270 18.07 13.41 14.41
N ILE A 271 18.37 12.34 13.67
CA ILE A 271 17.31 11.46 13.17
C ILE A 271 16.59 10.87 14.39
N PRO A 272 15.26 11.03 14.52
CA PRO A 272 14.51 10.37 15.59
C PRO A 272 14.76 8.87 15.55
N ALA A 273 14.87 8.26 16.74
CA ALA A 273 14.97 6.82 16.85
C ALA A 273 13.76 6.17 16.20
N GLY A 274 13.96 5.09 15.44
CA GLY A 274 12.90 4.39 14.73
C GLY A 274 12.74 4.82 13.28
N VAL A 275 13.17 6.01 12.85
CA VAL A 275 13.02 6.44 11.44
C VAL A 275 13.80 5.51 10.50
N ILE A 276 15.07 5.24 10.79
CA ILE A 276 15.91 4.41 9.93
C ILE A 276 15.50 2.95 10.03
N GLU A 277 15.20 2.49 11.24
CA GLU A 277 14.69 1.13 11.48
C GLU A 277 13.42 0.84 10.66
N ARG A 278 12.44 1.76 10.70
CA ARG A 278 11.21 1.66 9.91
C ARG A 278 11.48 1.80 8.43
N ALA A 279 12.42 2.67 8.03
CA ALA A 279 12.76 2.83 6.62
C ALA A 279 13.40 1.56 6.07
N VAL A 280 14.31 0.94 6.82
CA VAL A 280 14.89 -0.38 6.52
C VAL A 280 13.80 -1.45 6.40
N ALA A 281 12.87 -1.52 7.36
CA ALA A 281 11.74 -2.45 7.32
C ALA A 281 10.84 -2.24 6.09
N SER A 282 10.59 -0.98 5.71
CA SER A 282 9.76 -0.64 4.55
C SER A 282 10.35 -1.09 3.22
N LEU A 283 11.65 -1.43 3.17
CA LEU A 283 12.32 -1.98 1.99
C LEU A 283 12.16 -3.50 1.88
N GLU A 284 11.42 -4.15 2.78
CA GLU A 284 11.06 -5.56 2.64
C GLU A 284 10.27 -5.79 1.35
N ASP A 285 9.40 -4.89 0.92
CA ASP A 285 8.66 -5.08 -0.34
C ASP A 285 9.49 -4.78 -1.62
N MET A 286 10.81 -4.56 -1.47
CA MET A 286 11.68 -4.05 -2.51
C MET A 286 12.76 -5.06 -2.92
N GLY A 287 12.72 -5.45 -4.19
CA GLY A 287 13.79 -6.25 -4.80
C GLY A 287 13.83 -7.71 -4.37
N SER A 288 14.79 -8.43 -4.93
CA SER A 288 14.99 -9.88 -4.78
C SER A 288 16.05 -10.24 -3.75
N MET A 289 17.21 -9.57 -3.76
CA MET A 289 18.30 -9.76 -2.80
C MET A 289 18.36 -8.60 -1.83
N ARG A 290 18.41 -8.88 -0.52
CA ARG A 290 18.38 -7.86 0.53
C ARG A 290 19.43 -8.12 1.60
N ILE A 291 20.23 -7.11 1.94
CA ILE A 291 21.17 -7.14 3.05
C ILE A 291 20.82 -5.98 3.99
N TYR A 292 20.58 -6.28 5.27
CA TYR A 292 20.11 -5.31 6.24
C TYR A 292 21.09 -5.16 7.41
N TRP A 293 21.17 -3.95 7.96
CA TRP A 293 21.81 -3.63 9.22
C TRP A 293 21.06 -2.47 9.88
N ARG A 294 21.36 -2.15 11.14
CA ARG A 294 20.53 -1.20 11.90
C ARG A 294 20.42 0.18 11.24
N PHE A 295 21.50 0.62 10.59
CA PHE A 295 21.61 1.95 10.00
C PHE A 295 21.49 1.94 8.47
N GLY A 296 20.96 0.87 7.88
CA GLY A 296 20.73 0.85 6.44
C GLY A 296 20.40 -0.51 5.85
N ALA A 297 20.10 -0.47 4.56
CA ALA A 297 19.75 -1.62 3.76
C ALA A 297 20.35 -1.49 2.36
N PHE A 298 20.72 -2.63 1.80
CA PHE A 298 21.09 -2.78 0.41
C PHE A 298 20.09 -3.73 -0.25
N VAL A 299 19.53 -3.35 -1.39
CA VAL A 299 18.57 -4.15 -2.14
C VAL A 299 18.91 -4.19 -3.63
N ILE A 300 18.70 -5.34 -4.27
CA ILE A 300 18.81 -5.51 -5.72
C ILE A 300 17.39 -5.56 -6.31
N VAL A 301 17.10 -4.63 -7.22
CA VAL A 301 15.82 -4.52 -7.91
C VAL A 301 16.03 -4.85 -9.39
N SER A 302 15.47 -5.97 -9.84
CA SER A 302 15.46 -6.34 -11.25
C SER A 302 14.29 -5.65 -11.94
N SER A 303 14.58 -4.82 -12.95
CA SER A 303 13.56 -4.16 -13.77
C SER A 303 13.97 -4.19 -15.24
N GLY A 304 13.09 -4.73 -16.10
CA GLY A 304 13.34 -4.85 -17.53
C GLY A 304 14.54 -5.74 -17.90
N GLY A 305 14.84 -6.76 -17.08
CA GLY A 305 15.97 -7.67 -17.30
C GLY A 305 17.35 -7.11 -16.91
N ALA A 306 17.41 -5.92 -16.33
CA ALA A 306 18.63 -5.34 -15.77
C ALA A 306 18.51 -5.18 -14.24
N ASP A 307 19.56 -5.58 -13.53
CA ASP A 307 19.65 -5.38 -12.09
C ASP A 307 20.06 -3.96 -11.76
N GLN A 308 19.34 -3.37 -10.81
CA GLN A 308 19.61 -2.06 -10.23
C GLN A 308 19.88 -2.24 -8.76
N HIS A 309 20.89 -1.56 -8.24
CA HIS A 309 21.26 -1.62 -6.85
C HIS A 309 20.74 -0.39 -6.14
N ALA A 310 20.13 -0.57 -4.99
CA ALA A 310 19.67 0.49 -4.10
C ALA A 310 20.32 0.35 -2.73
N LEU A 311 20.71 1.47 -2.15
CA LEU A 311 21.33 1.58 -0.85
C LEU A 311 20.64 2.71 -0.08
N LEU A 312 20.02 2.37 1.05
CA LEU A 312 19.52 3.33 2.02
C LEU A 312 20.41 3.25 3.25
N HIS A 313 20.97 4.36 3.73
CA HIS A 313 21.73 4.35 4.98
C HIS A 313 21.70 5.70 5.68
N SER A 314 21.85 5.70 7.00
CA SER A 314 22.05 6.91 7.78
C SER A 314 23.52 7.10 8.14
N SER A 315 23.97 8.35 8.10
CA SER A 315 25.23 8.75 8.70
C SER A 315 24.98 9.78 9.80
N THR A 316 25.66 9.61 10.92
CA THR A 316 25.83 10.66 11.93
C THR A 316 27.21 11.24 11.74
N SER A 317 27.29 12.51 11.41
CA SER A 317 28.56 13.23 11.44
C SER A 317 28.89 13.56 12.89
N ASP A 318 30.14 13.33 13.30
CA ASP A 318 30.65 13.77 14.60
C ASP A 318 30.75 15.31 14.70
N CYS A 319 30.60 15.99 13.56
CA CYS A 319 30.56 17.45 13.45
C CYS A 319 29.15 17.96 13.82
N LEU A 320 29.03 19.25 14.17
CA LEU A 320 27.75 19.98 14.35
C LEU A 320 26.80 19.96 13.12
N VAL A 321 27.17 19.23 12.06
CA VAL A 321 26.35 18.98 10.88
C VAL A 321 25.44 17.82 11.23
N GLY A 322 24.14 18.09 11.40
CA GLY A 322 23.15 17.14 11.88
C GLY A 322 23.09 15.81 11.11
N SER A 323 22.28 14.89 11.62
CA SER A 323 22.19 13.53 11.08
C SER A 323 21.64 13.53 9.64
N GLN A 324 22.18 12.65 8.80
CA GLN A 324 21.81 12.56 7.38
C GLN A 324 21.28 11.17 7.02
N VAL A 325 20.26 11.14 6.17
CA VAL A 325 19.76 9.93 5.50
C VAL A 325 20.17 10.00 4.04
N HIS A 326 20.80 8.96 3.54
CA HIS A 326 21.24 8.85 2.16
C HIS A 326 20.44 7.76 1.46
N ALA A 327 19.78 8.11 0.36
CA ALA A 327 19.23 7.18 -0.59
C ALA A 327 20.11 7.21 -1.84
N GLU A 328 20.69 6.07 -2.20
CA GLU A 328 21.57 5.94 -3.35
C GLU A 328 21.11 4.80 -4.25
N VAL A 329 21.21 5.00 -5.55
CA VAL A 329 20.86 3.99 -6.55
C VAL A 329 21.92 3.92 -7.63
N ARG A 330 22.18 2.72 -8.16
CA ARG A 330 23.19 2.43 -9.18
C ARG A 330 22.63 1.45 -10.21
N GLY A 331 22.95 1.67 -11.48
CA GLY A 331 22.49 0.83 -12.58
C GLY A 331 22.75 1.45 -13.94
N THR A 332 22.25 0.84 -15.02
CA THR A 332 22.57 1.24 -16.40
C THR A 332 21.61 2.27 -17.00
N SER A 333 20.41 2.45 -16.42
CA SER A 333 19.35 3.31 -16.94
C SER A 333 19.03 4.45 -15.97
N ILE A 334 19.48 5.67 -16.26
CA ILE A 334 19.19 6.86 -15.46
C ILE A 334 17.68 7.05 -15.20
N PRO A 335 16.78 6.88 -16.19
CA PRO A 335 15.34 6.93 -15.95
C PRO A 335 14.87 5.98 -14.85
N HIS A 336 15.25 4.70 -14.93
CA HIS A 336 14.82 3.72 -13.92
C HIS A 336 15.43 4.02 -12.55
N LEU A 337 16.69 4.47 -12.51
CA LEU A 337 17.32 4.91 -11.26
C LEU A 337 16.57 6.07 -10.63
N ARG A 338 16.07 7.03 -11.42
CA ARG A 338 15.27 8.15 -10.89
C ARG A 338 14.00 7.65 -10.21
N VAL A 339 13.30 6.68 -10.81
CA VAL A 339 12.09 6.07 -10.20
C VAL A 339 12.44 5.35 -8.89
N LEU A 340 13.48 4.52 -8.92
CA LEU A 340 13.92 3.78 -7.74
C LEU A 340 14.35 4.72 -6.61
N LEU A 341 15.08 5.79 -6.93
CA LEU A 341 15.47 6.80 -5.96
C LEU A 341 14.26 7.53 -5.37
N ALA A 342 13.30 7.93 -6.21
CA ALA A 342 12.06 8.56 -5.75
C ALA A 342 11.26 7.63 -4.83
N ARG A 343 11.22 6.32 -5.12
CA ARG A 343 10.57 5.33 -4.25
C ARG A 343 11.27 5.19 -2.91
N LEU A 344 12.60 5.17 -2.88
CA LEU A 344 13.37 5.17 -1.62
C LEU A 344 13.09 6.43 -0.80
N CYS A 345 13.13 7.61 -1.43
CA CYS A 345 12.84 8.88 -0.76
C CYS A 345 11.42 8.89 -0.21
N GLY A 346 10.43 8.53 -1.04
CA GLY A 346 9.02 8.52 -0.64
C GLY A 346 8.71 7.58 0.54
N LYS A 347 9.38 6.42 0.63
CA LYS A 347 9.23 5.53 1.81
C LYS A 347 9.75 6.20 3.09
N VAL A 348 10.85 6.95 3.01
CA VAL A 348 11.39 7.70 4.15
C VAL A 348 10.49 8.89 4.48
N ASP A 349 10.01 9.64 3.48
CA ASP A 349 9.12 10.78 3.71
C ASP A 349 7.82 10.35 4.38
N GLN A 350 7.20 9.25 3.93
CA GLN A 350 6.00 8.68 4.56
C GLN A 350 6.23 8.36 6.05
N ILE A 351 7.43 7.89 6.41
CA ILE A 351 7.77 7.61 7.81
C ILE A 351 7.99 8.91 8.57
N LEU A 352 8.62 9.91 7.95
CA LEU A 352 8.86 11.22 8.57
C LEU A 352 7.56 11.99 8.82
N ASP A 353 6.52 11.77 8.01
CA ASP A 353 5.19 12.37 8.19
C ASP A 353 4.55 11.96 9.53
N ASP A 354 4.89 10.78 10.08
CA ASP A 354 4.44 10.36 11.41
C ASP A 354 5.08 11.19 12.54
N PHE A 355 6.21 11.85 12.29
CA PHE A 355 6.93 12.66 13.27
C PHE A 355 6.52 14.13 13.14
N ARG A 356 5.36 14.45 13.73
CA ARG A 356 4.83 15.82 13.75
C ARG A 356 5.89 16.83 14.22
N GLY A 357 6.10 17.88 13.42
CA GLY A 357 7.07 18.94 13.69
C GLY A 357 8.41 18.78 12.97
N LEU A 358 8.67 17.63 12.35
CA LEU A 358 9.71 17.55 11.32
C LEU A 358 9.21 18.25 10.06
N LEU A 359 10.05 19.13 9.50
CA LEU A 359 9.71 19.83 8.27
C LEU A 359 9.78 18.87 7.08
N PRO A 360 8.78 18.85 6.19
CA PRO A 360 8.74 17.93 5.05
C PRO A 360 9.90 18.15 4.06
N SER A 361 10.36 17.02 3.50
CA SER A 361 11.19 16.78 2.32
C SER A 361 12.15 17.91 1.88
N ARG A 362 13.37 17.91 2.44
CA ARG A 362 14.54 18.64 1.88
C ARG A 362 15.56 17.70 1.27
N TRP A 363 15.10 16.70 0.51
CA TRP A 363 16.01 15.85 -0.25
C TRP A 363 16.86 16.71 -1.17
N ARG A 364 18.17 16.49 -1.12
CA ARG A 364 19.13 17.13 -2.00
C ARG A 364 19.77 16.09 -2.90
N LEU A 365 19.57 16.21 -4.21
CA LEU A 365 20.17 15.36 -5.22
C LEU A 365 21.61 15.82 -5.48
N ALA A 366 22.57 14.92 -5.31
CA ALA A 366 23.95 15.14 -5.72
C ALA A 366 24.10 15.06 -7.24
N CYS A 367 24.91 15.94 -7.83
CA CYS A 367 25.17 15.97 -9.28
C CYS A 367 25.68 14.60 -9.78
N PRO A 368 24.90 13.87 -10.60
CA PRO A 368 25.27 12.54 -11.08
C PRO A 368 26.61 12.50 -11.81
N GLN A 369 26.92 13.57 -12.56
CA GLN A 369 28.18 13.65 -13.30
C GLN A 369 29.40 13.82 -12.39
N CYS A 370 29.25 14.48 -11.25
CA CYS A 370 30.30 14.55 -10.23
C CYS A 370 30.53 13.17 -9.60
N LEU A 371 29.47 12.44 -9.28
CA LEU A 371 29.57 11.08 -8.72
C LEU A 371 30.25 10.12 -9.70
N THR A 372 29.87 10.14 -10.98
CA THR A 372 30.49 9.32 -12.04
C THR A 372 31.98 9.66 -12.23
N ALA A 373 32.35 10.93 -12.07
CA ALA A 373 33.74 11.37 -12.11
C ALA A 373 34.54 11.09 -10.82
N GLY A 374 33.91 10.45 -9.82
CA GLY A 374 34.51 10.09 -8.55
C GLY A 374 34.63 11.23 -7.54
N ARG A 375 33.93 12.34 -7.75
CA ARG A 375 33.81 13.45 -6.79
C ARG A 375 32.57 13.24 -5.91
N TRP A 376 32.62 12.24 -5.02
CA TRP A 376 31.51 11.91 -4.13
C TRP A 376 31.31 12.93 -3.00
N ASP A 377 32.41 13.50 -2.50
CA ASP A 377 32.41 14.40 -1.35
C ASP A 377 32.15 15.86 -1.77
N ASP A 378 32.56 16.23 -2.99
CA ASP A 378 32.48 17.60 -3.55
C ASP A 378 31.39 17.76 -4.63
N ALA A 379 30.43 16.85 -4.71
CA ALA A 379 29.33 16.97 -5.67
C ALA A 379 28.44 18.17 -5.32
N GLU A 380 28.02 18.94 -6.32
CA GLU A 380 26.97 19.95 -6.11
C GLU A 380 25.65 19.26 -5.76
N HIS A 381 24.85 19.90 -4.89
CA HIS A 381 23.60 19.36 -4.39
C HIS A 381 22.42 20.30 -4.68
N TRP A 382 21.40 19.79 -5.36
CA TRP A 382 20.18 20.54 -5.72
C TRP A 382 18.98 20.03 -4.93
N PRO A 383 18.02 20.89 -4.55
CA PRO A 383 16.75 20.41 -4.00
C PRO A 383 16.08 19.45 -5.00
N LEU A 384 15.78 18.22 -4.58
CA LEU A 384 15.29 17.16 -5.48
C LEU A 384 14.00 17.59 -6.20
N ALA A 385 13.12 18.32 -5.52
CA ALA A 385 11.87 18.85 -6.07
C ALA A 385 12.07 19.90 -7.20
N GLU A 386 13.24 20.55 -7.27
CA GLU A 386 13.54 21.57 -8.27
C GLU A 386 14.17 20.97 -9.55
N VAL A 387 14.45 19.67 -9.55
CA VAL A 387 15.13 19.00 -10.67
C VAL A 387 14.12 18.52 -11.71
N VAL A 388 13.72 19.44 -12.60
CA VAL A 388 12.61 19.17 -13.55
C VAL A 388 13.10 18.38 -14.77
N GLU A 389 14.12 18.82 -15.50
CA GLU A 389 14.61 18.12 -16.71
C GLU A 389 16.11 18.27 -16.97
N SER A 390 16.66 19.46 -16.71
CA SER A 390 18.09 19.72 -16.83
C SER A 390 18.58 20.73 -15.79
N GLN A 391 19.77 20.50 -15.27
CA GLN A 391 20.40 21.37 -14.28
C GLN A 391 21.88 21.54 -14.62
N ALA A 392 22.34 22.80 -14.70
CA ALA A 392 23.74 23.11 -14.91
C ALA A 392 24.52 22.95 -13.60
N CYS A 393 25.52 22.08 -13.59
CA CYS A 393 26.40 21.91 -12.44
C CYS A 393 27.52 22.94 -12.44
N ARG A 394 27.66 23.72 -11.36
CA ARG A 394 28.72 24.70 -11.11
C ARG A 394 30.07 24.03 -10.87
N GLU A 395 30.07 22.85 -10.24
CA GLU A 395 31.31 22.13 -9.90
C GLU A 395 31.95 21.44 -11.11
N CYS A 396 31.14 20.89 -12.02
CA CYS A 396 31.66 20.18 -13.19
C CYS A 396 31.42 20.88 -14.54
N GLY A 397 30.68 21.98 -14.56
CA GLY A 397 30.32 22.73 -15.77
C GLY A 397 29.39 21.97 -16.73
N VAL A 398 28.92 20.77 -16.38
CA VAL A 398 28.07 19.95 -17.25
C VAL A 398 26.61 20.20 -16.91
N THR A 399 25.80 20.44 -17.94
CA THR A 399 24.35 20.40 -17.84
C THR A 399 23.90 18.94 -17.75
N VAL A 400 23.47 18.53 -16.57
CA VAL A 400 22.93 17.19 -16.34
C VAL A 400 21.47 17.22 -16.77
N SER A 401 21.11 16.44 -17.79
CA SER A 401 19.71 16.10 -18.03
C SER A 401 19.35 14.85 -17.25
N LEU A 402 18.28 14.94 -16.47
CA LEU A 402 17.69 13.81 -15.77
C LEU A 402 16.38 13.51 -16.47
N PRO A 403 16.40 12.74 -17.57
CA PRO A 403 15.23 12.51 -18.40
C PRO A 403 14.07 12.05 -17.52
N THR A 404 13.02 12.87 -17.51
CA THR A 404 11.69 12.50 -17.06
C THR A 404 11.07 11.68 -18.19
N ASN A 405 11.65 10.51 -18.49
CA ASN A 405 10.98 9.53 -19.34
C ASN A 405 9.80 8.99 -18.52
N HIS A 406 8.79 9.82 -18.38
CA HIS A 406 7.50 9.44 -17.86
C HIS A 406 6.70 8.91 -19.04
N CYS A 407 5.93 7.88 -18.77
CA CYS A 407 4.89 7.42 -19.65
C CYS A 407 3.72 8.38 -19.45
N GLU A 408 3.40 9.19 -20.46
CA GLU A 408 2.21 10.04 -20.39
C GLU A 408 0.97 9.14 -20.29
N LEU A 409 0.93 8.05 -21.06
CA LEU A 409 -0.17 7.10 -21.04
C LEU A 409 0.31 5.65 -21.22
N LEU A 410 0.05 4.81 -20.23
CA LEU A 410 0.23 3.37 -20.29
C LEU A 410 -1.11 2.69 -20.60
N ILE A 411 -1.17 1.90 -21.67
CA ILE A 411 -2.38 1.20 -22.12
C ILE A 411 -2.18 -0.31 -22.02
N PHE A 412 -3.06 -1.00 -21.31
CA PHE A 412 -3.15 -2.46 -21.31
C PHE A 412 -4.35 -2.91 -22.15
N VAL A 413 -4.09 -3.70 -23.18
CA VAL A 413 -5.11 -4.25 -24.09
C VAL A 413 -5.36 -5.71 -23.72
N CYS A 414 -6.33 -5.96 -22.83
CA CYS A 414 -6.64 -7.29 -22.32
C CYS A 414 -7.84 -7.92 -23.05
N SER A 415 -7.53 -8.77 -24.03
CA SER A 415 -8.52 -9.53 -24.83
C SER A 415 -8.18 -11.03 -24.80
N PRO A 416 -8.60 -11.77 -23.74
CA PRO A 416 -8.29 -13.19 -23.60
C PRO A 416 -8.96 -14.02 -24.71
N GLU A 417 -8.39 -15.17 -25.06
CA GLU A 417 -8.90 -16.01 -26.17
C GLU A 417 -10.30 -16.55 -25.90
N ILE A 418 -10.61 -16.86 -24.64
CA ILE A 418 -11.92 -17.37 -24.23
C ILE A 418 -13.03 -16.32 -24.37
N SER A 419 -12.68 -15.03 -24.42
CA SER A 419 -13.62 -13.92 -24.54
C SER A 419 -12.95 -12.76 -25.26
N ARG A 420 -12.78 -12.89 -26.58
CA ARG A 420 -12.05 -11.90 -27.39
C ARG A 420 -12.84 -10.60 -27.51
N LEU A 421 -12.13 -9.47 -27.39
CA LEU A 421 -12.65 -8.11 -27.57
C LEU A 421 -12.02 -7.50 -28.83
N PRO A 422 -12.69 -7.60 -29.99
CA PRO A 422 -12.09 -7.21 -31.27
C PRO A 422 -11.77 -5.71 -31.38
N ASN A 423 -12.38 -4.86 -30.55
CA ASN A 423 -12.17 -3.42 -30.56
C ASN A 423 -11.17 -2.92 -29.52
N ALA A 424 -10.72 -3.75 -28.56
CA ALA A 424 -9.81 -3.31 -27.50
C ALA A 424 -8.48 -2.80 -28.07
N ARG A 425 -7.91 -3.51 -29.05
CA ARG A 425 -6.68 -3.07 -29.73
C ARG A 425 -6.90 -1.83 -30.61
N PRO A 426 -7.90 -1.78 -31.51
CA PRO A 426 -8.22 -0.57 -32.26
C PRO A 426 -8.47 0.67 -31.39
N GLU A 427 -9.09 0.49 -30.22
CA GLU A 427 -9.28 1.55 -29.24
C GLU A 427 -7.97 2.10 -28.70
N ALA A 428 -7.05 1.24 -28.25
CA ALA A 428 -5.74 1.65 -27.78
C ALA A 428 -4.93 2.39 -28.87
N GLU A 429 -5.07 1.97 -30.13
CA GLU A 429 -4.42 2.62 -31.26
C GLU A 429 -4.99 4.01 -31.57
N ASP A 430 -6.32 4.16 -31.53
CA ASP A 430 -6.99 5.46 -31.67
C ASP A 430 -6.57 6.43 -30.56
N VAL A 431 -6.51 5.95 -29.31
CA VAL A 431 -6.07 6.75 -28.16
C VAL A 431 -4.60 7.15 -28.31
N ARG A 432 -3.72 6.24 -28.70
CA ARG A 432 -2.31 6.55 -28.98
C ARG A 432 -2.16 7.60 -30.08
N GLU A 433 -2.99 7.53 -31.12
CA GLU A 433 -2.96 8.49 -32.23
C GLU A 433 -3.30 9.90 -31.75
N VAL A 434 -4.37 10.08 -30.97
CA VAL A 434 -4.78 11.41 -30.48
C VAL A 434 -3.84 11.96 -29.40
N MET A 435 -3.14 11.09 -28.67
CA MET A 435 -2.14 11.47 -27.67
C MET A 435 -0.74 11.71 -28.27
N LYS A 436 -0.56 11.60 -29.59
CA LYS A 436 0.71 11.93 -30.25
C LYS A 436 1.14 13.36 -29.91
N GLY A 437 2.36 13.49 -29.41
CA GLY A 437 2.94 14.79 -29.02
C GLY A 437 2.66 15.22 -27.59
N GLN A 438 1.88 14.47 -26.81
CA GLN A 438 1.69 14.72 -25.37
C GLN A 438 2.81 14.09 -24.52
N GLY A 439 3.46 13.04 -25.03
CA GLY A 439 4.54 12.34 -24.35
C GLY A 439 4.69 10.91 -24.88
N VAL A 440 5.33 10.04 -24.10
CA VAL A 440 5.46 8.61 -24.44
C VAL A 440 4.14 7.90 -24.14
N VAL A 441 3.56 7.26 -25.16
CA VAL A 441 2.39 6.37 -25.01
C VAL A 441 2.84 4.94 -25.23
N GLU A 442 2.66 4.09 -24.22
CA GLU A 442 3.05 2.68 -24.26
C GLU A 442 1.81 1.79 -24.33
N ILE A 443 1.79 0.84 -25.27
CA ILE A 443 0.72 -0.16 -25.39
C ILE A 443 1.30 -1.53 -25.05
N LYS A 444 0.63 -2.25 -24.15
CA LYS A 444 0.87 -3.66 -23.85
C LYS A 444 -0.28 -4.50 -24.40
N ASP A 445 0.08 -5.47 -25.25
CA ASP A 445 -0.86 -6.48 -25.75
C ASP A 445 -1.02 -7.60 -24.72
N GLY A 446 -2.13 -7.55 -24.00
CA GLY A 446 -2.34 -8.33 -22.80
C GLY A 446 -1.47 -7.86 -21.64
N GLY A 447 -1.16 -8.82 -20.79
CA GLY A 447 -0.32 -8.71 -19.64
C GLY A 447 -0.99 -9.19 -18.36
N THR A 448 -0.22 -9.29 -17.28
CA THR A 448 -0.68 -9.69 -15.94
C THR A 448 -0.74 -8.49 -14.99
N ALA A 449 -1.41 -8.63 -13.83
CA ALA A 449 -1.36 -7.56 -12.82
C ALA A 449 0.06 -7.38 -12.25
N GLN A 450 0.86 -8.45 -12.21
CA GLN A 450 2.26 -8.36 -11.82
C GLN A 450 3.06 -7.52 -12.82
N GLU A 451 2.81 -7.68 -14.12
CA GLU A 451 3.43 -6.85 -15.15
C GLU A 451 2.97 -5.39 -15.06
N LEU A 452 1.68 -5.12 -14.80
CA LEU A 452 1.20 -3.77 -14.51
C LEU A 452 1.97 -3.14 -13.34
N ARG A 453 2.09 -3.85 -12.22
CA ARG A 453 2.88 -3.41 -11.06
C ARG A 453 4.33 -3.15 -11.44
N GLN A 454 4.96 -4.05 -12.21
CA GLN A 454 6.34 -3.86 -12.66
C GLN A 454 6.50 -2.64 -13.57
N GLN A 455 5.55 -2.37 -14.47
CA GLN A 455 5.61 -1.21 -15.36
C GLN A 455 5.47 0.10 -14.60
N LEU A 456 4.46 0.21 -13.72
CA LEU A 456 4.27 1.39 -12.87
C LEU A 456 5.45 1.61 -11.91
N LEU A 457 6.15 0.53 -11.51
CA LEU A 457 7.40 0.60 -10.74
C LEU A 457 8.62 1.02 -11.57
N ALA A 458 8.63 0.74 -12.87
CA ALA A 458 9.78 0.98 -13.74
C ALA A 458 9.75 2.37 -14.37
N VAL A 459 8.56 2.86 -14.71
CA VAL A 459 8.35 4.09 -15.48
C VAL A 459 7.30 4.93 -14.74
N PRO A 460 7.58 6.20 -14.38
CA PRO A 460 6.55 7.07 -13.83
C PRO A 460 5.45 7.25 -14.86
N THR A 461 4.22 6.91 -14.50
CA THR A 461 3.09 6.93 -15.43
C THR A 461 2.08 7.94 -14.95
N ARG A 462 1.69 8.86 -15.84
CA ARG A 462 0.71 9.90 -15.53
C ARG A 462 -0.72 9.39 -15.67
N HIS A 463 -1.01 8.73 -16.79
CA HIS A 463 -2.32 8.15 -17.08
C HIS A 463 -2.21 6.66 -17.34
N PHE A 464 -3.19 5.91 -16.85
CA PHE A 464 -3.33 4.49 -17.14
C PHE A 464 -4.68 4.23 -17.81
N LEU A 465 -4.68 3.45 -18.90
CA LEU A 465 -5.88 2.97 -19.58
C LEU A 465 -5.89 1.44 -19.59
N PHE A 466 -6.93 0.87 -19.01
CA PHE A 466 -7.27 -0.54 -19.18
C PHE A 466 -8.35 -0.68 -20.25
N SER A 467 -8.08 -1.45 -21.30
CA SER A 467 -9.03 -1.79 -22.36
C SER A 467 -9.27 -3.30 -22.32
N GLY A 468 -10.41 -3.73 -21.78
CA GLY A 468 -10.66 -5.15 -21.54
C GLY A 468 -11.93 -5.45 -20.74
N HIS A 469 -12.07 -6.70 -20.30
CA HIS A 469 -13.17 -7.11 -19.40
C HIS A 469 -12.95 -6.55 -18.00
N ALA A 470 -13.97 -5.90 -17.44
CA ALA A 470 -13.97 -5.42 -16.05
C ALA A 470 -15.19 -5.88 -15.24
N ASP A 471 -15.99 -6.76 -15.85
CA ASP A 471 -17.18 -7.43 -15.29
C ASP A 471 -16.86 -8.86 -14.84
N ALA A 472 -15.59 -9.24 -14.81
CA ALA A 472 -15.19 -10.54 -14.29
C ALA A 472 -15.45 -10.59 -12.78
N ARG A 473 -15.99 -11.71 -12.28
CA ARG A 473 -16.28 -11.85 -10.85
C ARG A 473 -14.99 -11.84 -10.05
N ASP A 474 -14.94 -11.01 -9.01
CA ASP A 474 -13.79 -10.95 -8.12
C ASP A 474 -13.53 -12.34 -7.48
N PRO A 475 -12.27 -12.82 -7.42
CA PRO A 475 -11.94 -14.09 -6.75
C PRO A 475 -12.36 -14.18 -5.29
N SER A 476 -12.49 -13.05 -4.58
CA SER A 476 -13.03 -12.97 -3.21
C SER A 476 -14.57 -13.05 -3.15
N GLY A 477 -15.25 -12.92 -4.30
CA GLY A 477 -16.70 -12.84 -4.40
C GLY A 477 -17.26 -11.41 -4.27
N VAL A 478 -16.43 -10.41 -3.95
CA VAL A 478 -16.85 -9.03 -3.71
C VAL A 478 -16.87 -8.21 -5.01
N GLY A 479 -17.96 -8.35 -5.77
CA GLY A 479 -18.21 -7.54 -6.98
C GLY A 479 -17.42 -7.98 -8.22
N HIS A 480 -17.01 -7.00 -9.04
CA HIS A 480 -16.28 -7.23 -10.30
C HIS A 480 -14.84 -6.70 -10.24
N THR A 481 -13.99 -7.28 -11.08
CA THR A 481 -12.56 -6.96 -11.20
C THR A 481 -12.10 -6.99 -12.67
N LEU A 482 -10.85 -6.60 -12.91
CA LEU A 482 -10.23 -6.63 -14.24
C LEU A 482 -9.82 -8.04 -14.66
N GLY A 483 -10.12 -8.39 -15.90
CA GLY A 483 -9.66 -9.60 -16.57
C GLY A 483 -8.39 -9.36 -17.38
N PHE A 484 -7.24 -9.73 -16.82
CA PHE A 484 -5.94 -9.65 -17.48
C PHE A 484 -5.73 -10.78 -18.50
N THR A 485 -4.83 -10.59 -19.48
CA THR A 485 -4.56 -11.59 -20.53
C THR A 485 -3.12 -12.09 -20.43
N ARG A 486 -2.91 -13.30 -19.93
CA ARG A 486 -1.58 -13.90 -19.78
C ARG A 486 -0.86 -14.07 -21.13
N PRO A 487 0.48 -14.19 -21.11
CA PRO A 487 1.21 -14.75 -22.24
C PRO A 487 0.61 -16.10 -22.65
N GLY A 488 0.08 -16.19 -23.87
CA GLY A 488 -0.68 -17.36 -24.35
C GLY A 488 -2.20 -17.18 -24.37
N GLY A 489 -2.72 -15.99 -24.06
CA GLY A 489 -4.12 -15.64 -24.27
C GLY A 489 -5.09 -16.07 -23.18
N GLY A 490 -4.60 -16.69 -22.10
CA GLY A 490 -5.42 -17.09 -20.95
C GLY A 490 -5.92 -15.90 -20.14
N LEU A 491 -7.10 -16.03 -19.54
CA LEU A 491 -7.66 -15.05 -18.61
C LEU A 491 -7.00 -15.19 -17.23
N GLU A 492 -6.59 -14.06 -16.66
CA GLU A 492 -6.13 -13.92 -15.28
C GLU A 492 -7.07 -13.00 -14.51
N LEU A 493 -7.61 -13.51 -13.41
CA LEU A 493 -8.44 -12.74 -12.48
C LEU A 493 -7.59 -12.37 -11.27
N VAL A 494 -7.73 -11.13 -10.83
CA VAL A 494 -6.96 -10.55 -9.73
C VAL A 494 -7.93 -9.90 -8.78
N ARG A 495 -7.66 -9.94 -7.46
CA ARG A 495 -8.55 -9.31 -6.49
C ARG A 495 -8.56 -7.80 -6.72
N ARG A 496 -9.74 -7.20 -6.62
CA ARG A 496 -9.99 -5.77 -6.74
C ARG A 496 -9.11 -4.96 -5.79
N GLU A 497 -8.94 -5.44 -4.56
CA GLU A 497 -8.04 -4.87 -3.54
C GLU A 497 -6.58 -4.83 -3.99
N ASP A 498 -6.08 -5.89 -4.64
CA ASP A 498 -4.71 -5.93 -5.13
C ASP A 498 -4.48 -4.88 -6.22
N ILE A 499 -5.46 -4.70 -7.11
CA ILE A 499 -5.41 -3.72 -8.21
C ILE A 499 -5.44 -2.30 -7.66
N SER A 500 -6.40 -1.99 -6.78
CA SER A 500 -6.53 -0.65 -6.18
C SER A 500 -5.31 -0.30 -5.35
N SER A 501 -4.78 -1.25 -4.56
CA SER A 501 -3.55 -1.07 -3.79
C SER A 501 -2.34 -0.76 -4.66
N VAL A 502 -2.18 -1.44 -5.80
CA VAL A 502 -1.12 -1.14 -6.77
C VAL A 502 -1.29 0.30 -7.30
N MET A 503 -2.48 0.66 -7.81
CA MET A 503 -2.71 1.97 -8.39
C MET A 503 -2.51 3.12 -7.38
N GLY A 504 -3.07 2.97 -6.17
CA GLY A 504 -2.96 3.95 -5.10
C GLY A 504 -1.53 4.26 -4.67
N ARG A 505 -0.70 3.22 -4.49
CA ARG A 505 0.73 3.37 -4.17
C ARG A 505 1.49 4.20 -5.22
N HIS A 506 1.08 4.13 -6.48
CA HIS A 506 1.70 4.88 -7.57
C HIS A 506 1.13 6.30 -7.75
N SER A 507 -0.02 6.59 -7.17
CA SER A 507 -0.54 7.96 -7.09
C SER A 507 0.13 8.78 -5.99
N ALA A 508 0.44 8.16 -4.83
CA ALA A 508 1.05 8.84 -3.69
C ALA A 508 2.53 9.25 -3.88
N THR A 509 3.27 8.66 -4.83
CA THR A 509 4.71 8.92 -5.02
C THR A 509 4.99 10.21 -5.82
N ALA A 510 4.88 11.37 -5.16
CA ALA A 510 5.17 12.70 -5.75
C ALA A 510 6.67 12.97 -6.02
N HIS A 511 7.60 12.20 -5.42
CA HIS A 511 9.05 12.47 -5.47
C HIS A 511 9.71 12.27 -6.85
N SER A 512 9.06 11.53 -7.77
CA SER A 512 9.51 11.39 -9.16
C SER A 512 9.17 12.63 -10.01
N GLY A 513 8.25 13.49 -9.53
CA GLY A 513 7.65 14.59 -10.27
C GLY A 513 6.46 14.18 -11.15
N VAL A 514 6.13 12.89 -11.24
CA VAL A 514 4.98 12.38 -12.00
C VAL A 514 4.29 11.28 -11.18
N CYS A 515 3.02 11.53 -10.84
CA CYS A 515 2.15 10.59 -10.15
C CYS A 515 1.10 10.04 -11.12
N LEU A 516 0.53 8.87 -10.78
CA LEU A 516 -0.63 8.35 -11.48
C LEU A 516 -1.86 9.21 -11.12
N GLU A 517 -2.23 10.12 -12.03
CA GLU A 517 -3.31 11.09 -11.83
C GLU A 517 -4.66 10.57 -12.31
N LEU A 518 -4.66 9.79 -13.40
CA LEU A 518 -5.86 9.29 -14.06
C LEU A 518 -5.78 7.79 -14.28
N VAL A 519 -6.81 7.08 -13.86
CA VAL A 519 -7.06 5.68 -14.23
C VAL A 519 -8.33 5.61 -15.06
N PHE A 520 -8.24 5.08 -16.28
CA PHE A 520 -9.36 4.89 -17.19
C PHE A 520 -9.64 3.39 -17.31
N LEU A 521 -10.73 2.93 -16.71
CA LEU A 521 -11.18 1.54 -16.72
C LEU A 521 -12.22 1.36 -17.83
N ASN A 522 -11.75 1.10 -19.06
CA ASN A 522 -12.62 0.93 -20.22
C ASN A 522 -13.13 -0.51 -20.33
N GLY A 523 -13.92 -0.91 -19.34
CA GLY A 523 -14.60 -2.20 -19.28
C GLY A 523 -15.91 -2.09 -18.52
N CYS A 524 -16.83 -3.01 -18.83
CA CYS A 524 -18.17 -3.07 -18.24
C CYS A 524 -18.14 -3.11 -16.71
N SER A 525 -19.09 -2.45 -16.05
CA SER A 525 -19.37 -2.59 -14.60
C SER A 525 -18.14 -2.39 -13.69
N SER A 526 -17.28 -1.45 -14.05
CA SER A 526 -16.00 -1.16 -13.40
C SER A 526 -16.11 -0.10 -12.29
N ASP A 527 -17.31 0.41 -11.99
CA ASP A 527 -17.53 1.49 -11.04
C ASP A 527 -17.17 1.13 -9.60
N GLY A 528 -17.39 -0.14 -9.20
CA GLY A 528 -16.93 -0.65 -7.92
C GLY A 528 -15.42 -0.46 -7.80
N LEU A 529 -14.65 -1.12 -8.67
CA LEU A 529 -13.19 -0.99 -8.67
C LEU A 529 -12.74 0.47 -8.78
N GLY A 530 -13.45 1.29 -9.56
CA GLY A 530 -13.14 2.70 -9.68
C GLY A 530 -13.20 3.47 -8.34
N ARG A 531 -14.18 3.18 -7.48
CA ARG A 531 -14.26 3.78 -6.14
C ARG A 531 -13.12 3.32 -5.24
N ASP A 532 -12.71 2.06 -5.31
CA ASP A 532 -11.58 1.55 -4.53
C ASP A 532 -10.26 2.18 -4.97
N VAL A 533 -10.10 2.42 -6.27
CA VAL A 533 -8.91 3.08 -6.83
C VAL A 533 -8.82 4.54 -6.35
N ILE A 534 -9.96 5.25 -6.26
CA ILE A 534 -10.02 6.58 -5.64
C ILE A 534 -9.70 6.51 -4.14
N ALA A 535 -10.30 5.57 -3.41
CA ALA A 535 -10.04 5.38 -1.98
C ALA A 535 -8.57 5.05 -1.70
N ALA A 536 -7.91 4.33 -2.61
CA ALA A 536 -6.49 4.04 -2.53
C ALA A 536 -5.58 5.25 -2.86
N GLY A 537 -6.14 6.37 -3.30
CA GLY A 537 -5.45 7.66 -3.44
C GLY A 537 -5.28 8.17 -4.87
N VAL A 538 -5.83 7.49 -5.89
CA VAL A 538 -5.81 8.05 -7.26
C VAL A 538 -6.74 9.25 -7.35
N SER A 539 -6.28 10.34 -7.98
CA SER A 539 -7.03 11.60 -8.04
C SER A 539 -8.30 11.52 -8.89
N THR A 540 -8.28 10.78 -10.00
CA THR A 540 -9.41 10.70 -10.94
C THR A 540 -9.50 9.32 -11.58
N VAL A 541 -10.72 8.78 -11.63
CA VAL A 541 -11.04 7.53 -12.31
C VAL A 541 -12.16 7.74 -13.32
N VAL A 542 -12.02 7.21 -14.52
CA VAL A 542 -13.10 7.09 -15.51
C VAL A 542 -13.44 5.61 -15.64
N CYS A 543 -14.72 5.25 -15.51
CA CYS A 543 -15.19 3.86 -15.49
C CYS A 543 -16.60 3.76 -16.08
N TRP A 544 -17.15 2.55 -16.13
CA TRP A 544 -18.52 2.29 -16.58
C TRP A 544 -19.36 1.69 -15.47
N ARG A 545 -20.53 2.29 -15.21
CA ARG A 545 -21.50 1.80 -14.23
C ARG A 545 -22.33 0.62 -14.75
N THR A 546 -22.48 0.51 -16.06
CA THR A 546 -23.31 -0.51 -16.70
C THR A 546 -22.56 -1.16 -17.87
N PRO A 547 -23.02 -2.31 -18.40
CA PRO A 547 -22.42 -2.93 -19.58
C PRO A 547 -22.35 -1.95 -20.76
N VAL A 548 -21.18 -1.89 -21.41
CA VAL A 548 -20.92 -1.00 -22.53
C VAL A 548 -20.75 -1.78 -23.83
N LEU A 549 -21.21 -1.21 -24.94
CA LEU A 549 -20.95 -1.74 -26.28
C LEU A 549 -19.56 -1.33 -26.75
N ASP A 550 -18.77 -2.29 -27.23
CA ASP A 550 -17.39 -2.04 -27.69
C ASP A 550 -17.21 -0.81 -28.59
N PRO A 551 -18.05 -0.55 -29.62
CA PRO A 551 -17.84 0.62 -30.47
C PRO A 551 -18.09 1.94 -29.73
N ALA A 552 -19.01 1.94 -28.75
CA ALA A 552 -19.27 3.10 -27.90
C ALA A 552 -18.11 3.33 -26.93
N ALA A 553 -17.58 2.27 -26.31
CA ALA A 553 -16.41 2.34 -25.44
C ALA A 553 -15.20 2.94 -26.17
N ARG A 554 -14.95 2.48 -27.40
CA ARG A 554 -13.89 3.00 -28.27
C ARG A 554 -14.08 4.47 -28.62
N LEU A 555 -15.27 4.87 -29.06
CA LEU A 555 -15.58 6.26 -29.41
C LEU A 555 -15.41 7.19 -28.19
N PHE A 556 -15.90 6.75 -27.04
CA PHE A 556 -15.81 7.50 -25.79
C PHE A 556 -14.34 7.69 -25.35
N ALA A 557 -13.54 6.62 -25.32
CA ALA A 557 -12.13 6.71 -24.97
C ALA A 557 -11.35 7.63 -25.90
N LYS A 558 -11.54 7.50 -27.22
CA LYS A 558 -10.92 8.38 -28.22
C LYS A 558 -11.28 9.84 -27.97
N ALA A 559 -12.57 10.17 -27.86
CA ALA A 559 -13.03 11.55 -27.66
C ALA A 559 -12.51 12.14 -26.34
N PHE A 560 -12.48 11.34 -25.27
CA PHE A 560 -11.94 11.74 -23.98
C PHE A 560 -10.46 12.11 -24.07
N PHE A 561 -9.62 11.21 -24.60
CA PHE A 561 -8.18 11.47 -24.70
C PHE A 561 -7.84 12.55 -25.73
N GLU A 562 -8.67 12.75 -26.76
CA GLU A 562 -8.54 13.88 -27.68
C GLU A 562 -8.77 15.22 -26.96
N ALA A 563 -9.72 15.28 -26.01
CA ALA A 563 -9.90 16.45 -25.15
C ALA A 563 -8.74 16.65 -24.15
N ILE A 564 -8.18 15.57 -23.60
CA ILE A 564 -6.97 15.63 -22.77
C ILE A 564 -5.76 16.15 -23.56
N ALA A 565 -5.58 15.73 -24.81
CA ALA A 565 -4.52 16.23 -25.69
C ALA A 565 -4.66 17.75 -25.97
N ARG A 566 -5.89 18.29 -25.91
CA ARG A 566 -6.19 19.73 -25.96
C ARG A 566 -6.01 20.45 -24.61
N LYS A 567 -5.50 19.76 -23.60
CA LYS A 567 -5.28 20.25 -22.22
C LYS A 567 -6.56 20.67 -21.51
N TYR A 568 -7.68 20.01 -21.80
CA TYR A 568 -8.91 20.20 -21.02
C TYR A 568 -8.84 19.44 -19.68
N GLU A 569 -9.46 19.99 -18.65
CA GLU A 569 -9.62 19.34 -17.34
C GLU A 569 -10.45 18.05 -17.47
N TYR A 570 -10.23 17.07 -16.57
CA TYR A 570 -10.84 15.74 -16.66
C TYR A 570 -12.38 15.77 -16.75
N ARG A 571 -13.06 16.59 -15.95
CA ARG A 571 -14.53 16.75 -16.00
C ARG A 571 -15.02 17.29 -17.34
N ARG A 572 -14.29 18.25 -17.92
CA ARG A 572 -14.62 18.82 -19.24
C ARG A 572 -14.37 17.78 -20.34
N SER A 573 -13.24 17.09 -20.30
CA SER A 573 -12.91 16.01 -21.24
C SER A 573 -13.95 14.88 -21.19
N PHE A 574 -14.45 14.56 -19.99
CA PHE A 574 -15.55 13.62 -19.81
C PHE A 574 -16.85 14.11 -20.46
N ALA A 575 -17.23 15.37 -20.26
CA ALA A 575 -18.43 15.95 -20.88
C ALA A 575 -18.36 15.97 -22.42
N GLU A 576 -17.19 16.26 -23.00
CA GLU A 576 -16.95 16.18 -24.45
C GLU A 576 -17.10 14.74 -24.96
N ALA A 577 -16.56 13.75 -24.24
CA ALA A 577 -16.68 12.34 -24.60
C ALA A 577 -18.13 11.82 -24.54
N VAL A 578 -18.89 12.24 -23.52
CA VAL A 578 -20.34 11.96 -23.43
C VAL A 578 -21.09 12.62 -24.59
N SER A 579 -20.73 13.86 -24.94
CA SER A 579 -21.35 14.59 -26.06
C SER A 579 -21.07 13.90 -27.40
N ALA A 580 -19.86 13.38 -27.60
CA ALA A 580 -19.51 12.60 -28.79
C ALA A 580 -20.40 11.36 -28.95
N LEU A 581 -20.69 10.63 -27.86
CA LEU A 581 -21.62 9.49 -27.89
C LEU A 581 -23.04 9.90 -28.29
N ARG A 582 -23.53 11.04 -27.76
CA ARG A 582 -24.89 11.54 -28.02
C ARG A 582 -25.07 12.05 -29.45
N LEU A 583 -24.01 12.61 -30.03
CA LEU A 583 -24.01 13.19 -31.37
C LEU A 583 -23.71 12.18 -32.48
N GLU A 584 -23.20 10.99 -32.15
CA GLU A 584 -22.98 9.94 -33.13
C GLU A 584 -24.33 9.49 -33.73
N THR A 585 -24.41 9.48 -35.06
CA THR A 585 -25.63 9.11 -35.78
C THR A 585 -25.39 7.97 -36.76
N HIS A 586 -26.41 7.15 -36.93
CA HIS A 586 -26.50 6.13 -37.96
C HIS A 586 -27.56 6.53 -38.98
N VAL A 587 -27.23 6.48 -40.27
CA VAL A 587 -28.18 6.70 -41.36
C VAL A 587 -28.91 5.39 -41.62
N ASP A 588 -30.20 5.34 -41.34
CA ASP A 588 -31.01 4.16 -41.61
C ASP A 588 -31.24 3.94 -43.13
N PRO A 589 -31.79 2.79 -43.57
CA PRO A 589 -32.03 2.54 -44.99
C PRO A 589 -32.97 3.54 -45.68
N THR A 590 -33.70 4.37 -44.91
CA THR A 590 -34.56 5.43 -45.45
C THR A 590 -33.81 6.74 -45.67
N GLY A 591 -32.52 6.81 -45.32
CA GLY A 591 -31.72 8.03 -45.37
C GLY A 591 -31.89 8.93 -44.15
N THR A 592 -32.62 8.49 -43.11
CA THR A 592 -32.86 9.28 -41.91
C THR A 592 -31.73 9.07 -40.91
N ALA A 593 -31.08 10.15 -40.48
CA ALA A 593 -30.09 10.12 -39.41
C ALA A 593 -30.79 9.89 -38.05
N LYS A 594 -30.39 8.83 -37.34
CA LYS A 594 -30.86 8.51 -35.99
C LYS A 594 -29.67 8.43 -35.05
N PRO A 595 -29.82 8.76 -33.75
CA PRO A 595 -28.74 8.54 -32.79
C PRO A 595 -28.26 7.09 -32.83
N ALA A 596 -26.95 6.89 -32.88
CA ALA A 596 -26.35 5.55 -32.89
C ALA A 596 -26.45 4.89 -31.52
N TYR A 597 -26.35 5.70 -30.46
CA TYR A 597 -26.26 5.26 -29.06
C TYR A 597 -27.28 5.95 -28.16
N GLN A 598 -27.70 5.24 -27.12
CA GLN A 598 -28.51 5.76 -26.02
C GLN A 598 -27.86 5.35 -24.70
N LEU A 599 -27.48 6.33 -23.88
CA LEU A 599 -26.89 6.06 -22.55
C LEU A 599 -27.96 5.45 -21.64
N CYS A 600 -27.67 4.26 -21.11
CA CYS A 600 -28.61 3.50 -20.30
C CYS A 600 -28.09 3.33 -18.87
N GLY A 601 -28.83 3.88 -17.92
CA GLY A 601 -28.58 3.65 -16.50
C GLY A 601 -28.95 2.23 -16.05
N PRO A 602 -28.62 1.86 -14.80
CA PRO A 602 -28.74 0.49 -14.31
C PRO A 602 -30.15 -0.10 -14.43
N ALA A 603 -31.20 0.73 -14.26
CA ALA A 603 -32.60 0.33 -14.38
C ALA A 603 -33.04 -0.05 -15.81
N SER A 604 -32.25 0.32 -16.84
CA SER A 604 -32.61 0.18 -18.26
C SER A 604 -31.82 -0.90 -19.01
N SER A 605 -31.03 -1.71 -18.29
CA SER A 605 -30.08 -2.68 -18.86
C SER A 605 -30.72 -3.94 -19.50
N GLN A 606 -32.05 -4.07 -19.51
CA GLN A 606 -32.77 -5.19 -20.14
C GLN A 606 -33.14 -4.98 -21.63
N VAL A 607 -32.71 -3.89 -22.27
CA VAL A 607 -33.12 -3.58 -23.64
C VAL A 607 -32.38 -4.44 -24.67
N THR A 608 -33.13 -5.04 -25.59
CA THR A 608 -32.65 -5.89 -26.68
C THR A 608 -31.58 -5.19 -27.54
N GLN A 609 -30.41 -5.82 -27.70
CA GLN A 609 -29.21 -5.31 -28.40
C GLN A 609 -29.40 -4.86 -29.87
N PHE A 610 -30.58 -5.07 -30.47
CA PHE A 610 -30.79 -4.91 -31.90
C PHE A 610 -31.62 -3.68 -32.30
N SER A 611 -32.20 -2.93 -31.36
CA SER A 611 -32.94 -1.69 -31.67
C SER A 611 -32.00 -0.48 -31.69
N LEU A 612 -32.18 0.41 -32.69
CA LEU A 612 -31.58 1.75 -32.70
C LEU A 612 -32.49 2.73 -31.93
N PRO A 613 -31.95 3.66 -31.13
CA PRO A 613 -30.54 3.79 -30.76
C PRO A 613 -30.05 2.60 -29.92
N ARG A 614 -28.81 2.16 -30.11
CA ARG A 614 -28.27 1.02 -29.37
C ARG A 614 -28.03 1.43 -27.91
N PRO A 615 -28.54 0.67 -26.92
CA PRO A 615 -28.23 0.96 -25.53
C PRO A 615 -26.71 0.84 -25.32
N CYS A 616 -26.09 1.88 -24.79
CA CYS A 616 -24.69 1.85 -24.37
C CYS A 616 -24.58 2.12 -22.87
N GLY A 617 -23.45 1.70 -22.31
CA GLY A 617 -23.19 1.83 -20.89
C GLY A 617 -23.24 3.28 -20.43
N GLU A 618 -23.41 3.49 -19.15
CA GLU A 618 -23.32 4.79 -18.53
C GLU A 618 -21.88 5.01 -18.05
N PRO A 619 -21.11 5.90 -18.71
CA PRO A 619 -19.79 6.24 -18.23
C PRO A 619 -19.92 7.05 -16.95
N MET A 620 -18.92 6.96 -16.10
CA MET A 620 -18.83 7.72 -14.85
C MET A 620 -17.41 8.21 -14.65
N LEU A 621 -17.27 9.44 -14.15
CA LEU A 621 -16.02 9.97 -13.64
C LEU A 621 -16.14 10.04 -12.13
N ILE A 622 -15.13 9.57 -11.40
CA ILE A 622 -15.03 9.68 -9.96
C ILE A 622 -13.79 10.52 -9.66
N ASP A 623 -13.91 11.52 -8.81
CA ASP A 623 -12.80 12.32 -8.31
C ASP A 623 -12.98 12.65 -6.82
N ALA A 624 -12.08 13.47 -6.26
CA ALA A 624 -12.14 13.89 -4.86
C ALA A 624 -13.44 14.64 -4.46
N CYS A 625 -14.20 15.13 -5.44
CA CYS A 625 -15.49 15.79 -5.24
C CYS A 625 -16.67 14.82 -5.43
N GLY A 626 -16.43 13.51 -5.57
CA GLY A 626 -17.43 12.46 -5.66
C GLY A 626 -17.72 11.97 -7.09
N ASP A 627 -18.84 11.27 -7.23
CA ASP A 627 -19.31 10.72 -8.51
C ASP A 627 -19.81 11.85 -9.43
N TYR A 628 -19.22 11.97 -10.61
CA TYR A 628 -19.64 12.88 -11.68
C TYR A 628 -20.28 12.10 -12.82
N LEU A 629 -21.59 12.27 -12.95
CA LEU A 629 -22.38 11.82 -14.08
C LEU A 629 -22.81 13.06 -14.87
N VAL A 630 -22.61 13.05 -16.18
CA VAL A 630 -23.21 14.11 -17.03
C VAL A 630 -24.69 13.83 -17.04
N ASP A 631 -25.49 14.79 -16.57
CA ASP A 631 -26.95 14.71 -16.46
C ASP A 631 -27.53 13.90 -17.62
N LEU A 632 -28.09 12.74 -17.30
CA LEU A 632 -28.71 11.80 -18.26
C LEU A 632 -30.04 12.35 -18.85
N VAL A 633 -30.40 13.59 -18.52
CA VAL A 633 -31.64 14.21 -18.95
C VAL A 633 -31.43 14.77 -20.38
N PRO A 634 -32.33 14.43 -21.33
CA PRO A 634 -32.18 14.71 -22.76
C PRO A 634 -32.12 16.19 -23.13
#